data_AF-A0A1G9BBW5-F1
#
_entry.id   AF-A0A1G9BBW5-F1
#
_cell.length_a   1.000
_cell.length_b   1.000
_cell.length_c   1.000
_cell.angle_alpha   90.00
_cell.angle_beta   90.00
_cell.angle_gamma   90.00
#
_symmetry.space_group_name_H-M   'P 1'
#
loop_
_entity.id
_entity.type
_entity.pdbx_description
1 polymer ?
#
loop_
_entity_poly.entity_id
_entity_poly.type
_entity_poly.pdbx_seq_one_letter_code
_entity_poly.pdbx_strand_id
1 'polypeptide(L)'
;MLTGFYGTKFVLSIPIFMKKGGNAMLESVFDRRVKHEVGYDLYLEIPEKEYLQIYEDVNNEAANDVVEQFLYLHQDDGRPQRVEVKHDKNNHTINIKALLTYEDNNHREAKILPNHLRHYENKREY
;
A
#
# COMPACT_ATOMS: atom_id res chain seq x y z
N MET A 1 14.58 37.67 28.59
CA MET A 1 13.78 38.17 27.45
C MET A 1 13.85 37.14 26.34
N LEU A 2 12.67 36.70 25.86
CA LEU A 2 12.35 35.95 24.62
C LEU A 2 12.85 34.48 24.52
N THR A 3 11.96 33.49 24.79
CA THR A 3 11.10 32.73 23.83
C THR A 3 11.94 31.80 22.94
N GLY A 4 11.91 30.47 23.04
CA GLY A 4 10.75 29.58 23.01
C GLY A 4 10.56 29.09 21.58
N PHE A 5 10.84 27.81 21.27
CA PHE A 5 10.20 27.08 20.17
C PHE A 5 10.23 25.57 20.46
N TYR A 6 9.04 25.02 20.67
CA TYR A 6 8.73 23.60 20.66
C TYR A 6 8.98 23.07 19.24
N GLY A 7 9.90 22.12 19.10
CA GLY A 7 10.18 21.42 17.86
C GLY A 7 9.84 19.94 18.01
N THR A 8 8.60 19.64 17.67
CA THR A 8 7.90 18.35 17.59
C THR A 8 8.82 17.16 17.28
N LYS A 9 8.86 16.18 18.17
CA LYS A 9 9.37 14.84 17.87
C LYS A 9 8.46 14.21 16.81
N PHE A 10 8.87 14.22 15.54
CA PHE A 10 8.31 13.29 14.55
C PHE A 10 8.91 11.92 14.81
N VAL A 11 8.29 11.20 15.74
CA VAL A 11 8.47 9.76 15.85
C VAL A 11 7.72 9.15 14.67
N LEU A 12 8.42 8.91 13.55
CA LEU A 12 7.96 7.93 12.56
C LEU A 12 8.14 6.55 13.21
N SER A 13 7.25 6.21 14.15
CA SER A 13 6.98 4.83 14.52
C SER A 13 6.13 4.23 13.42
N ILE A 14 6.73 3.92 12.27
CA ILE A 14 6.19 2.86 11.44
C ILE A 14 6.96 1.62 11.91
N PRO A 15 6.39 0.77 12.78
CA PRO A 15 6.94 -0.56 12.95
C PRO A 15 6.69 -1.27 11.62
N ILE A 16 7.63 -1.15 10.68
CA ILE A 16 7.74 -2.08 9.58
C ILE A 16 8.08 -3.40 10.26
N PHE A 17 7.04 -4.18 10.56
CA PHE A 17 7.16 -5.55 11.03
C PHE A 17 7.66 -6.39 9.85
N MET A 18 8.91 -6.15 9.45
CA MET A 18 9.66 -6.97 8.52
C MET A 18 10.07 -8.22 9.27
N LYS A 19 9.08 -9.07 9.58
CA LYS A 19 9.32 -10.44 10.05
C LYS A 19 10.02 -11.13 8.88
N LYS A 20 11.30 -11.44 9.06
CA LYS A 20 12.08 -12.38 8.22
C LYS A 20 11.20 -13.59 7.90
N GLY A 21 10.62 -13.62 6.70
CA GLY A 21 9.66 -14.64 6.23
C GLY A 21 8.42 -14.12 5.47
N GLY A 22 8.18 -12.80 5.42
CA GLY A 22 6.89 -12.22 5.02
C GLY A 22 6.64 -11.91 3.53
N ASN A 23 6.95 -12.82 2.60
CA ASN A 23 6.60 -12.63 1.18
C ASN A 23 5.56 -13.64 0.67
N ALA A 24 5.23 -14.69 1.43
CA ALA A 24 4.40 -15.79 0.91
C ALA A 24 2.93 -15.40 0.69
N MET A 25 2.36 -14.51 1.54
CA MET A 25 0.95 -14.14 1.44
C MET A 25 0.65 -13.38 0.15
N LEU A 26 1.44 -12.36 -0.19
CA LEU A 26 1.15 -11.47 -1.33
C LEU A 26 1.38 -12.15 -2.69
N GLU A 27 2.14 -13.24 -2.73
CA GLU A 27 2.31 -14.10 -3.91
C GLU A 27 1.08 -15.00 -4.19
N SER A 28 0.28 -15.28 -3.16
CA SER A 28 -0.95 -16.09 -3.29
C SER A 28 -2.21 -15.25 -3.46
N VAL A 29 -2.08 -13.92 -3.35
CA VAL A 29 -3.20 -12.99 -3.54
C VAL A 29 -3.60 -12.97 -5.00
N PHE A 30 -4.87 -13.24 -5.26
CA PHE A 30 -5.45 -13.00 -6.57
C PHE A 30 -5.91 -11.55 -6.63
N ASP A 31 -5.31 -10.76 -7.51
CA ASP A 31 -5.71 -9.37 -7.74
C ASP A 31 -6.54 -9.22 -9.02
N ARG A 32 -7.58 -8.39 -8.92
CA ARG A 32 -8.37 -7.97 -10.07
C ARG A 32 -8.56 -6.47 -10.03
N ARG A 33 -8.22 -5.80 -11.12
CA ARG A 33 -8.45 -4.36 -11.30
C ARG A 33 -9.56 -4.13 -12.31
N VAL A 34 -10.53 -3.30 -11.96
CA VAL A 34 -11.60 -2.88 -12.86
C VAL A 34 -11.52 -1.37 -13.01
N LYS A 35 -11.30 -0.90 -14.23
CA LYS A 35 -11.28 0.54 -14.52
C LYS A 35 -12.70 1.09 -14.51
N HIS A 36 -12.89 2.22 -13.81
CA HIS A 36 -14.13 2.98 -13.75
C HIS A 36 -13.87 4.43 -14.15
N GLU A 37 -14.93 5.22 -14.33
CA GLU A 37 -14.82 6.63 -14.77
C GLU A 37 -14.02 7.51 -13.78
N VAL A 38 -14.02 7.16 -12.49
CA VAL A 38 -13.46 7.98 -11.39
C VAL A 38 -12.17 7.36 -10.80
N GLY A 39 -11.73 6.20 -11.31
CA GLY A 39 -10.56 5.49 -10.76
C GLY A 39 -10.54 4.00 -11.11
N TYR A 40 -9.94 3.20 -10.24
CA TYR A 40 -9.85 1.75 -10.41
C TYR A 40 -10.39 1.06 -9.16
N ASP A 41 -11.32 0.12 -9.32
CA ASP A 41 -11.65 -0.80 -8.24
C ASP A 41 -10.59 -1.89 -8.20
N LEU A 42 -9.90 -2.01 -7.07
CA LEU A 42 -9.00 -3.10 -6.74
C LEU A 42 -9.76 -4.13 -5.91
N TYR A 43 -9.73 -5.37 -6.36
CA TYR A 43 -10.22 -6.54 -5.64
C TYR A 43 -9.02 -7.43 -5.32
N LEU A 44 -8.82 -7.73 -4.04
CA LEU A 44 -7.83 -8.68 -3.57
C LEU A 44 -8.57 -9.86 -2.94
N GLU A 45 -8.31 -11.07 -3.44
CA GLU A 45 -8.79 -12.30 -2.85
C GLU A 45 -7.61 -13.04 -2.23
N ILE A 46 -7.72 -13.29 -0.92
CA ILE A 46 -6.63 -13.82 -0.10
C ILE A 46 -7.12 -15.09 0.59
N PRO A 47 -6.36 -16.19 0.56
CA PRO A 47 -6.69 -17.36 1.37
C PRO A 47 -6.77 -17.01 2.86
N GLU A 48 -7.87 -17.39 3.52
CA GLU A 48 -8.12 -17.09 4.95
C GLU A 48 -6.95 -17.52 5.84
N LYS A 49 -6.40 -18.71 5.56
CA LYS A 49 -5.27 -19.27 6.29
C LYS A 49 -4.03 -18.36 6.27
N GLU A 50 -3.77 -17.68 5.15
CA GLU A 50 -2.59 -16.82 5.01
C GLU A 50 -2.83 -15.45 5.61
N TYR A 51 -4.04 -14.91 5.46
CA TYR A 51 -4.44 -13.67 6.12
C TYR A 51 -4.37 -13.80 7.65
N LEU A 52 -4.94 -14.88 8.20
CA LEU A 52 -4.98 -15.13 9.65
C LEU A 52 -3.61 -15.55 10.25
N GLN A 53 -2.59 -15.78 9.42
CA GLN A 53 -1.22 -15.96 9.89
C GLN A 53 -0.53 -14.63 10.25
N ILE A 54 -1.01 -13.53 9.67
CA ILE A 54 -0.43 -12.19 9.83
C ILE A 54 -1.34 -11.32 10.72
N TYR A 55 -2.65 -11.37 10.49
CA TYR A 55 -3.64 -10.59 11.20
C TYR A 55 -4.48 -11.48 12.11
N GLU A 56 -4.73 -11.04 13.35
CA GLU A 56 -5.52 -11.83 14.31
C GLU A 56 -7.02 -11.85 13.96
N ASP A 57 -7.52 -10.80 13.31
CA ASP A 57 -8.93 -10.62 12.99
C ASP A 57 -9.14 -9.97 11.60
N VAL A 58 -10.31 -10.22 11.02
CA VAL A 58 -10.74 -9.62 9.75
C VAL A 58 -11.46 -8.30 10.04
N ASN A 59 -10.74 -7.19 9.91
CA ASN A 59 -11.28 -5.85 10.13
C ASN A 59 -10.78 -4.86 9.05
N ASN A 60 -11.40 -3.67 9.01
CA ASN A 60 -11.08 -2.68 7.99
C ASN A 60 -9.65 -2.11 8.12
N GLU A 61 -9.08 -2.09 9.32
CA GLU A 61 -7.73 -1.58 9.57
C GLU A 61 -6.67 -2.54 9.01
N ALA A 62 -6.80 -3.83 9.31
CA ALA A 62 -5.99 -4.91 8.75
C ALA A 62 -6.14 -4.99 7.22
N ALA A 63 -7.35 -4.83 6.69
CA ALA A 63 -7.58 -4.79 5.25
C ALA A 63 -6.92 -3.58 4.58
N ASN A 64 -6.91 -2.42 5.24
CA ASN A 64 -6.23 -1.23 4.73
C ASN A 64 -4.72 -1.45 4.67
N ASP A 65 -4.12 -1.97 5.74
CA ASP A 65 -2.69 -2.31 5.79
C ASP A 65 -2.30 -3.30 4.67
N VAL A 66 -3.12 -4.35 4.44
CA VAL A 66 -2.88 -5.28 3.31
C VAL A 66 -2.86 -4.58 1.96
N VAL A 67 -3.82 -3.67 1.71
CA VAL A 67 -3.88 -2.93 0.44
C VAL A 67 -2.67 -2.00 0.32
N GLU A 68 -2.26 -1.31 1.38
CA GLU A 68 -1.07 -0.45 1.37
C GLU A 68 0.20 -1.25 1.08
N GLN A 69 0.38 -2.40 1.73
CA GLN A 69 1.50 -3.31 1.48
C GLN A 69 1.50 -3.83 0.04
N PHE A 70 0.33 -4.21 -0.48
CA PHE A 70 0.18 -4.66 -1.86
C PHE A 70 0.60 -3.56 -2.84
N LEU A 71 0.11 -2.32 -2.67
CA LEU A 71 0.48 -1.19 -3.54
C LEU A 71 1.98 -0.86 -3.43
N TYR A 72 2.53 -0.88 -2.22
CA TYR A 72 3.95 -0.63 -1.98
C TYR A 72 4.85 -1.63 -2.72
N LEU A 73 4.51 -2.93 -2.67
CA LEU A 73 5.26 -3.96 -3.40
C LEU A 73 5.19 -3.79 -4.91
N HIS A 74 4.04 -3.36 -5.42
CA HIS A 74 3.83 -3.11 -6.84
C HIS A 74 4.35 -1.74 -7.30
N GLN A 75 4.97 -0.96 -6.41
CA GLN A 75 5.43 0.41 -6.67
C GLN A 75 4.31 1.30 -7.25
N ASP A 76 3.09 1.08 -6.78
CA ASP A 76 1.89 1.72 -7.27
C ASP A 76 1.59 2.98 -6.44
N ASP A 77 1.47 4.13 -7.11
CA ASP A 77 1.16 5.43 -6.47
C ASP A 77 -0.34 5.60 -6.17
N GLY A 78 -1.16 4.60 -6.48
CA GLY A 78 -2.59 4.59 -6.19
C GLY A 78 -2.88 4.86 -4.71
N ARG A 79 -3.86 5.72 -4.43
CA ARG A 79 -4.35 5.98 -3.07
C ARG A 79 -5.60 5.14 -2.83
N PRO A 80 -5.56 4.17 -1.89
CA PRO A 80 -6.74 3.37 -1.58
C PRO A 80 -7.74 4.21 -0.79
N GLN A 81 -8.97 4.26 -1.27
CA GLN A 81 -10.12 4.85 -0.62
C GLN A 81 -11.22 3.80 -0.47
N ARG A 82 -12.11 4.00 0.51
CA ARG A 82 -13.29 3.13 0.73
C ARG A 82 -12.92 1.64 0.76
N VAL A 83 -11.95 1.28 1.60
CA VAL A 83 -11.53 -0.11 1.77
C VAL A 83 -12.61 -0.87 2.53
N GLU A 84 -13.12 -1.92 1.92
CA GLU A 84 -14.13 -2.81 2.46
C GLU A 84 -13.55 -4.23 2.50
N VAL A 85 -13.77 -4.94 3.62
CA VAL A 85 -13.37 -6.33 3.76
C VAL A 85 -14.57 -7.22 3.97
N LYS A 86 -14.57 -8.36 3.30
CA LYS A 86 -15.58 -9.40 3.44
C LYS A 86 -14.90 -10.74 3.70
N HIS A 87 -15.28 -11.34 4.83
CA HIS A 87 -14.87 -12.70 5.16
C HIS A 87 -15.87 -13.71 4.57
N ASP A 88 -15.44 -14.49 3.58
CA ASP A 88 -16.20 -15.63 3.08
C ASP A 88 -15.74 -16.92 3.77
N LYS A 89 -16.40 -17.23 4.90
CA LYS A 89 -16.13 -18.44 5.68
C LYS A 89 -16.44 -19.75 4.94
N ASN A 90 -17.28 -19.71 3.91
CA ASN A 90 -17.64 -20.91 3.16
C ASN A 90 -16.54 -21.28 2.16
N ASN A 91 -15.95 -20.26 1.53
CA ASN A 91 -14.88 -20.44 0.55
C ASN A 91 -13.48 -20.35 1.18
N HIS A 92 -13.39 -20.06 2.48
CA HIS A 92 -12.13 -19.82 3.20
C HIS A 92 -11.29 -18.72 2.55
N THR A 93 -11.93 -17.62 2.14
CA THR A 93 -11.26 -16.47 1.52
C THR A 93 -11.64 -15.15 2.16
N ILE A 94 -10.67 -14.25 2.21
CA ILE A 94 -10.85 -12.85 2.57
C ILE A 94 -10.85 -12.05 1.28
N ASN A 95 -11.95 -11.34 1.05
CA ASN A 95 -12.12 -10.49 -0.12
C ASN A 95 -12.01 -9.04 0.33
N ILE A 96 -11.01 -8.33 -0.18
CA ILE A 96 -10.83 -6.91 0.08
C ILE A 96 -11.15 -6.15 -1.20
N LYS A 97 -12.03 -5.16 -1.08
CA LYS A 97 -12.33 -4.21 -2.15
C LYS A 97 -11.80 -2.84 -1.74
N ALA A 98 -11.06 -2.19 -2.62
CA ALA A 98 -10.60 -0.82 -2.45
C ALA A 98 -10.84 -0.01 -3.73
N LEU A 99 -11.23 1.25 -3.58
CA LEU A 99 -11.25 2.19 -4.70
C LEU A 99 -9.88 2.88 -4.77
N LEU A 100 -9.09 2.58 -5.79
CA LEU A 100 -7.85 3.28 -6.07
C LEU A 100 -8.15 4.55 -6.85
N THR A 101 -7.80 5.67 -6.25
CA THR A 101 -7.76 6.97 -6.92
C THR A 101 -6.32 7.34 -7.21
N TYR A 102 -6.07 7.80 -8.43
CA TYR A 102 -4.80 8.36 -8.84
C TYR A 102 -5.02 9.87 -8.92
N GLU A 103 -4.20 10.67 -8.24
CA GLU A 103 -4.24 12.11 -8.42
C GLU A 103 -3.67 12.45 -9.79
N ASP A 104 -4.53 12.47 -10.82
CA ASP A 104 -4.20 13.08 -12.10
C ASP A 104 -3.81 14.54 -11.82
N ASN A 105 -2.57 14.90 -12.15
CA ASN A 105 -1.98 16.25 -12.09
C ASN A 105 -1.38 16.79 -10.78
N ASN A 106 -1.05 15.97 -9.78
CA ASN A 106 -0.05 16.41 -8.79
C ASN A 106 1.33 15.80 -9.10
N HIS A 107 1.97 16.34 -10.14
CA HIS A 107 3.39 16.11 -10.38
C HIS A 107 4.14 16.57 -9.13
N ARG A 108 4.60 15.64 -8.28
CA ARG A 108 5.51 16.03 -7.20
C ARG A 108 6.68 16.75 -7.85
N GLU A 109 6.98 17.96 -7.38
CA GLU A 109 8.19 18.66 -7.78
C GLU A 109 9.35 17.67 -7.72
N ALA A 110 10.08 17.57 -8.83
CA ALA A 110 11.19 16.66 -8.96
C ALA A 110 12.09 16.83 -7.73
N LYS A 111 12.20 15.78 -6.92
CA LYS A 111 13.21 15.76 -5.86
C LYS A 111 14.52 16.02 -6.57
N ILE A 112 15.15 17.16 -6.29
CA ILE A 112 16.50 17.45 -6.77
C ILE A 112 17.38 16.33 -6.21
N LEU A 113 17.69 15.36 -7.07
CA LEU A 113 18.57 14.27 -6.72
C LEU A 113 19.94 14.89 -6.45
N PRO A 114 20.55 14.66 -5.28
CA PRO A 114 21.91 15.10 -5.06
C PRO A 114 22.82 14.51 -6.16
N ASN A 115 23.77 15.31 -6.64
CA ASN A 115 24.54 15.08 -7.88
C ASN A 115 25.11 13.67 -8.08
N HIS A 116 25.31 12.89 -7.02
CA HIS A 116 25.83 11.53 -7.10
C HIS A 116 24.83 10.49 -7.64
N LEU A 117 23.54 10.81 -7.76
CA LEU A 117 22.51 9.89 -8.28
C LEU A 117 22.11 10.16 -9.75
N ARG A 118 22.63 11.21 -10.40
CA ARG A 118 22.31 11.56 -11.80
C ARG A 118 22.82 10.57 -12.86
N HIS A 119 23.64 9.59 -12.49
CA HIS A 119 24.27 8.69 -13.47
C HIS A 119 23.33 7.59 -14.00
N TYR A 120 22.13 7.42 -13.43
CA TYR A 120 21.21 6.33 -13.78
C TYR A 120 20.14 6.69 -14.85
N GLU A 121 19.92 7.97 -15.17
CA GLU A 121 18.88 8.35 -16.14
C GLU A 121 19.28 8.13 -17.61
N ASN A 122 20.57 8.21 -17.94
CA ASN A 122 21.02 8.25 -19.34
C ASN A 122 20.97 6.91 -20.10
N LYS A 123 20.36 5.86 -19.55
CA LYS A 123 20.34 4.51 -20.16
C LYS A 123 18.96 4.04 -20.64
N ARG A 124 17.93 4.89 -20.61
CA ARG A 124 16.55 4.49 -20.94
C ARG A 124 15.94 5.18 -22.16
N GLU A 125 16.74 5.78 -23.03
CA GLU A 125 16.29 6.15 -24.37
C GLU A 125 16.68 5.07 -25.37
N TYR A 126 15.74 4.19 -25.72
CA TYR A 126 15.57 3.54 -27.03
C TYR A 126 14.13 3.04 -27.17
#